data_AF-A0AAU1J8G9-F1
#
_entry.id   AF-A0AAU1J8G9-F1
#
_cell.length_a   1.000
_cell.length_b   1.000
_cell.length_c   1.000
_cell.angle_alpha   90.00
_cell.angle_beta   90.00
_cell.angle_gamma   90.00
#
_symmetry.space_group_name_H-M   'P 1'
#
loop_
_entity.id
_entity.type
_entity.pdbx_description
1 polymer ?
#
loop_
_entity_poly.entity_id
_entity_poly.type
_entity_poly.pdbx_seq_one_letter_code
_entity_poly.pdbx_strand_id
1 'polypeptide(L)'
;MGAATAKGRSGSGVTAVNTVGAALVTLKVFKEPTAASVRTTIDVSLQAAAEKAVHDQRVGGKPAGVVSIDRPNGHVRAVAYDGPDGDIVVNAAKAPGSTMKISTSAALFDQAGMTPDSTGSLQHDAGGLRRGVPQRGGRAGQPERHAPAGVRRVLLYRLRQGRFRPPRPRW
;
A
#
# COMPACT_ATOMS: atom_id res chain seq x y z
N MET A 1 -8.79 22.63 12.29
CA MET A 1 -8.97 21.40 13.10
C MET A 1 -9.81 20.42 12.28
N GLY A 2 -9.21 19.38 11.71
CA GLY A 2 -9.95 18.32 11.01
C GLY A 2 -10.13 17.14 11.94
N ALA A 3 -11.29 17.03 12.60
CA ALA A 3 -11.64 15.83 13.33
C ALA A 3 -12.12 14.78 12.32
N ALA A 4 -11.39 13.67 12.19
CA ALA A 4 -11.90 12.51 11.46
C ALA A 4 -13.12 11.97 12.19
N THR A 5 -14.27 11.90 11.51
CA THR A 5 -15.51 11.42 12.10
C THR A 5 -15.46 9.90 12.25
N ALA A 6 -15.04 9.41 13.42
CA ALA A 6 -15.25 8.00 13.74
C ALA A 6 -16.75 7.73 13.88
N LYS A 7 -17.19 6.54 13.47
CA LYS A 7 -18.60 6.16 13.54
C LYS A 7 -19.02 6.08 15.01
N GLY A 8 -19.78 7.09 15.43
CA GLY A 8 -20.36 7.17 16.77
C GLY A 8 -21.33 6.03 17.07
N ARG A 9 -21.74 5.89 18.34
CA ARG A 9 -22.81 4.97 18.70
C ARG A 9 -24.15 5.57 18.28
N SER A 10 -24.97 4.79 17.59
CA SER A 10 -26.33 5.18 17.22
C SER A 10 -27.19 5.41 18.47
N GLY A 11 -27.98 6.48 18.42
CA GLY A 11 -29.07 6.74 19.34
C GLY A 11 -30.35 6.03 18.91
N SER A 12 -31.39 6.12 19.75
CA SER A 12 -32.73 5.60 19.48
C SER A 12 -33.80 6.61 19.91
N GLY A 13 -34.86 6.73 19.14
CA GLY A 13 -35.98 7.64 19.40
C GLY A 13 -37.18 7.34 18.51
N VAL A 14 -38.25 8.11 18.68
CA VAL A 14 -39.50 8.02 17.93
C VAL A 14 -39.73 9.32 17.18
N THR A 15 -40.03 9.20 15.89
CA THR A 15 -40.35 10.31 14.98
C THR A 15 -41.73 10.09 14.40
N ALA A 16 -42.55 11.13 14.39
CA ALA A 16 -43.76 11.15 13.58
C ALA A 16 -43.36 11.32 12.11
N VAL A 17 -43.95 10.52 11.22
CA VAL A 17 -43.75 10.61 9.77
C VAL A 17 -45.06 10.92 9.08
N ASN A 18 -45.02 11.60 7.94
CA ASN A 18 -46.19 11.83 7.10
C ASN A 18 -46.54 10.58 6.28
N THR A 19 -47.62 10.65 5.50
CA THR A 19 -48.13 9.55 4.66
C THR A 19 -47.16 9.08 3.57
N VAL A 20 -46.13 9.87 3.27
CA VAL A 20 -45.07 9.55 2.29
C VAL A 20 -43.78 9.09 2.98
N GLY A 21 -43.81 8.92 4.31
CA GLY A 21 -42.67 8.47 5.12
C GLY A 21 -41.66 9.55 5.49
N ALA A 22 -41.93 10.83 5.20
CA ALA A 22 -41.05 11.92 5.58
C ALA A 22 -41.24 12.30 7.06
N ALA A 23 -40.14 12.45 7.80
CA ALA A 23 -40.17 12.83 9.21
C ALA A 23 -40.72 14.24 9.41
N LEU A 24 -41.72 14.37 10.28
CA LEU A 24 -42.35 15.63 10.66
C LEU A 24 -41.71 16.21 11.92
N VAL A 25 -41.66 15.42 12.99
CA VAL A 25 -41.11 15.85 14.28
C VAL A 25 -40.63 14.66 15.10
N THR A 26 -39.51 14.83 15.81
CA THR A 26 -39.03 13.86 16.79
C THR A 26 -39.81 14.02 18.09
N LEU A 27 -40.59 13.01 18.45
CA LEU A 27 -41.46 13.03 19.62
C LEU A 27 -40.68 12.73 20.90
N LYS A 28 -39.71 11.82 20.81
CA LYS A 28 -38.91 11.41 21.97
C LYS A 28 -37.59 10.80 21.55
N VAL A 29 -36.53 11.17 22.26
CA VAL A 29 -35.22 10.49 22.18
C VAL A 29 -35.06 9.66 23.46
N PHE A 30 -34.78 8.37 23.30
CA PHE A 30 -34.51 7.45 24.42
C PHE A 30 -33.03 7.31 24.71
N LYS A 31 -32.20 7.40 23.66
CA LYS A 31 -30.76 7.33 23.74
C LYS A 31 -30.16 8.29 22.72
N GLU A 32 -29.34 9.21 23.18
CA GLU A 32 -28.67 10.14 22.29
C GLU A 32 -27.55 9.46 21.50
N PRO A 33 -27.34 9.82 20.22
CA PRO A 33 -26.16 9.39 19.48
C PRO A 33 -24.92 10.00 20.14
N THR A 34 -23.89 9.18 20.35
CA THR A 34 -22.60 9.67 20.86
C THR A 34 -21.62 9.75 19.71
N ALA A 35 -21.10 10.94 19.42
CA ALA A 35 -20.02 11.10 18.46
C ALA A 35 -18.76 10.36 18.93
N ALA A 36 -18.09 9.66 18.03
CA ALA A 36 -16.79 9.07 18.35
C ALA A 36 -15.67 10.07 18.03
N SER A 37 -14.76 10.24 18.97
CA SER A 37 -13.54 11.03 18.80
C SER A 37 -12.34 10.09 18.61
N VAL A 38 -11.52 10.36 17.61
CA VAL A 38 -10.22 9.69 17.44
C VAL A 38 -9.13 10.66 17.86
N ARG A 39 -8.31 10.25 18.83
CA ARG A 39 -7.08 10.97 19.16
C ARG A 39 -5.94 10.37 18.35
N THR A 40 -5.22 11.22 17.62
CA THR A 40 -4.05 10.82 16.83
C THR A 40 -2.77 11.28 17.53
N THR A 41 -1.64 10.73 17.09
CA THR A 41 -0.28 11.17 17.49
C THR A 41 0.29 12.23 16.57
N ILE A 42 -0.49 12.68 15.58
CA ILE A 42 -0.06 13.65 14.58
C ILE A 42 0.18 15.01 15.24
N ASP A 43 1.36 15.55 14.98
CA ASP A 43 1.73 16.89 15.35
C ASP A 43 1.38 17.84 14.20
N VAL A 44 0.56 18.85 14.50
CA VAL A 44 -0.01 19.74 13.48
C VAL A 44 1.07 20.54 12.76
N SER A 45 2.12 20.95 13.49
CA SER A 45 3.20 21.74 12.91
C SER A 45 4.11 20.89 12.03
N LEU A 46 4.44 19.67 12.46
CA LEU A 46 5.20 18.73 11.60
C LEU A 46 4.39 18.30 10.38
N GLN A 47 3.08 18.12 10.52
CA GLN A 47 2.20 17.75 9.41
C GLN A 47 2.19 18.82 8.32
N ALA A 48 2.02 20.09 8.69
CA ALA A 48 2.07 21.21 7.74
C ALA A 48 3.45 21.31 7.05
N ALA A 49 4.54 21.04 7.79
CA ALA A 49 5.88 21.00 7.21
C ALA A 49 6.06 19.83 6.22
N ALA A 50 5.52 18.65 6.54
CA ALA A 50 5.57 17.48 5.66
C ALA A 50 4.80 17.72 4.35
N GLU A 51 3.60 18.30 4.43
CA GLU A 51 2.79 18.69 3.26
C GLU A 51 3.53 19.69 2.38
N LYS A 52 4.15 20.71 2.98
CA LYS A 52 5.00 21.65 2.23
C LYS A 52 6.18 20.96 1.56
N ALA A 53 6.79 19.97 2.23
CA ALA A 53 7.97 19.29 1.71
C ALA A 53 7.66 18.42 0.48
N VAL A 54 6.53 17.71 0.46
CA VAL A 54 6.16 16.86 -0.69
C VAL A 54 5.76 17.69 -1.92
N HIS A 55 5.30 18.94 -1.72
CA HIS A 55 4.99 19.89 -2.79
C HIS A 55 6.14 20.86 -3.11
N ASP A 56 7.31 20.69 -2.51
CA ASP A 56 8.45 21.57 -2.75
C ASP A 56 8.92 21.46 -4.21
N GLN A 57 9.25 22.59 -4.84
CA GLN A 57 9.69 22.64 -6.23
C GLN A 57 10.92 21.77 -6.51
N ARG A 58 11.78 21.53 -5.51
CA ARG A 58 12.96 20.65 -5.62
C ARG A 58 12.58 19.18 -5.84
N VAL A 59 11.36 18.78 -5.50
CA VAL A 59 10.81 17.45 -5.81
C VAL A 59 10.54 17.31 -7.32
N GLY A 60 10.32 18.44 -8.01
CA GLY A 60 10.21 18.47 -9.47
C GLY A 60 8.97 17.75 -10.01
N GLY A 61 7.87 17.75 -9.26
CA GLY A 61 6.61 17.09 -9.64
C GLY A 61 6.67 15.56 -9.64
N LYS A 62 7.73 14.97 -9.06
CA LYS A 62 7.86 13.52 -8.93
C LYS A 62 7.02 13.03 -7.75
N PRO A 63 6.47 11.80 -7.81
CA PRO A 63 5.80 11.22 -6.65
C PRO A 63 6.71 11.20 -5.44
N ALA A 64 6.25 11.77 -4.33
CA ALA A 64 7.04 11.98 -3.13
C ALA A 64 6.23 11.69 -1.87
N GLY A 65 6.94 11.31 -0.81
CA GLY A 65 6.35 10.84 0.42
C GLY A 65 7.26 11.13 1.59
N VAL A 66 6.67 11.57 2.70
CA VAL A 66 7.37 11.87 3.95
C VAL A 66 6.60 11.25 5.11
N VAL A 67 7.33 10.55 5.97
CA VAL A 67 6.85 10.09 7.27
C VAL A 67 7.80 10.59 8.34
N SER A 68 7.27 11.17 9.40
CA SER A 68 8.01 11.53 10.60
C SER A 68 7.60 10.63 11.75
N ILE A 69 8.58 10.07 12.46
CA ILE A 69 8.38 9.14 13.57
C ILE A 69 9.15 9.63 14.79
N ASP A 70 8.51 9.59 15.94
CA ASP A 70 9.11 9.83 17.24
C ASP A 70 9.82 8.54 17.71
N ARG A 71 11.14 8.49 17.54
CA ARG A 71 11.95 7.27 17.71
C ARG A 71 11.73 6.52 19.04
N PRO A 72 11.67 7.19 20.21
CA PRO A 72 11.53 6.51 21.50
C PRO A 72 10.20 5.76 21.68
N ASN A 73 9.09 6.23 21.10
CA ASN A 73 7.77 5.64 21.29
C ASN A 73 7.15 5.08 19.99
N GLY A 74 7.81 5.27 18.86
CA GLY A 74 7.34 4.81 17.55
C GLY A 74 6.12 5.58 17.02
N HIS A 75 5.72 6.69 17.64
CA HIS A 75 4.56 7.44 17.20
C HIS A 75 4.81 8.10 15.86
N VAL A 76 3.86 7.93 14.94
CA VAL A 76 3.83 8.70 13.70
C VAL A 76 3.40 10.12 14.02
N ARG A 77 4.26 11.09 13.72
CA ARG A 77 4.03 12.52 14.01
C ARG A 77 3.55 13.29 12.80
N ALA A 78 3.90 12.84 11.59
CA ALA A 78 3.42 13.42 10.34
C ALA A 78 3.49 12.38 9.22
N VAL A 79 2.54 12.45 8.29
CA VAL A 79 2.48 11.65 7.06
C VAL A 79 1.98 12.53 5.93
N ALA A 80 2.76 12.67 4.87
CA ALA A 80 2.33 13.41 3.68
C ALA A 80 2.85 12.71 2.42
N TYR A 81 2.12 12.85 1.33
CA TYR A 81 2.52 12.33 0.03
C TYR A 81 1.92 13.17 -1.11
N ASP A 82 2.54 13.07 -2.28
CA ASP A 82 2.09 13.67 -3.53
C ASP A 82 2.33 12.70 -4.70
N GLY A 83 1.46 12.72 -5.70
CA GLY A 83 1.55 11.88 -6.90
C GLY A 83 0.34 10.97 -7.18
N PRO A 84 0.25 10.40 -8.40
CA PRO A 84 -0.91 9.64 -8.86
C PRO A 84 -1.04 8.23 -8.25
N ASP A 85 0.04 7.73 -7.64
CA ASP A 85 0.14 6.35 -7.14
C ASP A 85 -0.57 6.14 -5.78
N GLY A 86 -1.30 7.14 -5.28
CA GLY A 86 -2.00 7.08 -3.99
C GLY A 86 -1.07 7.24 -2.79
N ASP A 87 -1.45 6.66 -1.64
CA ASP A 87 -0.65 6.69 -0.41
C ASP A 87 0.63 5.85 -0.55
N ILE A 88 1.65 6.47 -1.13
CA ILE A 88 2.96 5.83 -1.37
C ILE A 88 3.79 5.64 -0.10
N VAL A 89 3.40 6.29 1.00
CA VAL A 89 4.14 6.23 2.28
C VAL A 89 3.77 5.02 3.11
N VAL A 90 2.55 4.49 2.95
CA VAL A 90 2.09 3.30 3.68
C VAL A 90 1.92 2.09 2.77
N ASN A 91 1.38 2.26 1.56
CA ASN A 91 0.89 1.14 0.75
C ASN A 91 1.76 0.80 -0.46
N ALA A 92 2.76 1.62 -0.81
CA ALA A 92 3.60 1.35 -1.96
C ALA A 92 4.79 0.43 -1.63
N ALA A 93 5.04 -0.53 -2.52
CA ALA A 93 6.26 -1.32 -2.53
C ALA A 93 7.35 -0.59 -3.35
N LYS A 94 8.10 0.32 -2.71
CA LYS A 94 9.31 0.93 -3.31
C LYS A 94 10.56 0.27 -2.74
N ALA A 95 11.52 -0.04 -3.60
CA ALA A 95 12.80 -0.56 -3.16
C ALA A 95 13.53 0.49 -2.29
N PRO A 96 14.08 0.12 -1.11
CA PRO A 96 14.72 1.05 -0.19
C PRO A 96 16.07 1.60 -0.72
N GLY A 97 16.65 0.93 -1.72
CA GLY A 97 17.90 1.33 -2.35
C GLY A 97 19.06 1.39 -1.34
N SER A 98 19.93 2.41 -1.47
CA SER A 98 21.12 2.52 -0.62
C SER A 98 20.81 2.76 0.87
N THR A 99 19.58 3.13 1.25
CA THR A 99 19.22 3.23 2.68
C THR A 99 19.30 1.87 3.38
N MET A 100 19.05 0.77 2.65
CA MET A 100 19.17 -0.60 3.16
C MET A 100 20.61 -0.97 3.57
N LYS A 101 21.62 -0.26 3.06
CA LYS A 101 23.03 -0.53 3.41
C LYS A 101 23.28 -0.43 4.91
N ILE A 102 22.57 0.45 5.62
CA ILE A 102 22.73 0.59 7.09
C ILE A 102 22.40 -0.74 7.78
N SER A 103 21.25 -1.33 7.44
CA SER A 103 20.84 -2.62 8.01
C SER A 103 21.73 -3.77 7.55
N THR A 104 22.19 -3.75 6.29
CA THR A 104 23.13 -4.75 5.79
C THR A 104 24.48 -4.68 6.50
N SER A 105 25.00 -3.48 6.76
CA SER A 105 26.24 -3.30 7.53
C SER A 105 26.10 -3.80 8.97
N ALA A 106 24.98 -3.51 9.64
CA ALA A 106 24.70 -4.05 10.96
C ALA A 106 24.71 -5.60 10.96
N ALA A 107 24.07 -6.22 9.97
CA ALA A 107 24.11 -7.67 9.82
C ALA A 107 25.54 -8.22 9.56
N LEU A 108 26.38 -7.49 8.82
CA LEU A 108 27.78 -7.89 8.62
C LEU A 108 28.60 -7.81 9.91
N PHE A 109 28.34 -6.82 10.76
CA PHE A 109 28.97 -6.75 12.08
C PHE A 109 28.51 -7.89 12.98
N ASP A 110 27.19 -8.11 13.05
CA ASP A 110 26.59 -9.09 13.96
C ASP A 110 26.82 -10.54 13.53
N GLN A 111 26.79 -10.81 12.22
CA GLN A 111 26.75 -12.18 11.67
C GLN A 111 28.00 -12.57 10.89
N ALA A 112 28.74 -11.61 10.32
CA ALA A 112 29.92 -11.88 9.51
C ALA A 112 31.25 -11.49 10.20
N GLY A 113 31.19 -11.01 11.45
CA GLY A 113 32.37 -10.62 12.22
C GLY A 113 33.15 -9.44 11.61
N MET A 114 32.50 -8.65 10.74
CA MET A 114 33.12 -7.44 10.22
C MET A 114 33.21 -6.38 11.32
N THR A 115 34.18 -5.50 11.19
CA THR A 115 34.39 -4.36 12.07
C THR A 115 34.31 -3.06 11.27
N PRO A 116 34.18 -1.90 11.92
CA PRO A 116 34.25 -0.61 11.22
C PRO A 116 35.53 -0.42 10.38
N ASP A 117 36.62 -1.08 10.76
CA ASP A 117 37.93 -1.02 10.07
C ASP A 117 38.08 -2.07 8.97
N SER A 118 37.11 -2.98 8.81
CA SER A 118 37.14 -3.99 7.75
C SER A 118 37.05 -3.33 6.37
N THR A 119 38.02 -3.62 5.51
CA THR A 119 38.06 -3.11 4.13
C THR A 119 37.44 -4.12 3.17
N GLY A 120 36.63 -3.63 2.23
CA GLY A 120 36.13 -4.41 1.10
C GLY A 120 36.88 -4.02 -0.17
N SER A 121 37.24 -4.99 -1.01
CA SER A 121 37.71 -4.68 -2.36
C SER A 121 36.51 -4.29 -3.22
N LEU A 122 36.47 -3.03 -3.65
CA LEU A 122 35.59 -2.62 -4.74
C LEU A 122 36.21 -3.11 -6.05
N GLN A 123 35.91 -4.35 -6.42
CA GLN A 123 36.30 -4.86 -7.72
C GLN A 123 35.50 -4.10 -8.78
N HIS A 124 36.18 -3.21 -9.49
CA HIS A 124 35.64 -2.60 -10.71
C HIS A 124 36.09 -3.46 -11.88
N ASP A 125 35.19 -4.28 -12.43
CA ASP A 125 35.47 -5.03 -13.66
C ASP A 125 35.49 -4.07 -14.85
N ALA A 126 36.65 -3.46 -15.10
CA ALA A 126 36.92 -2.71 -16.31
C ALA A 126 37.16 -3.70 -17.48
N GLY A 127 36.06 -4.18 -18.09
CA GLY A 127 36.00 -4.70 -19.46
C GLY A 127 36.84 -5.93 -19.81
N GLY A 128 36.16 -7.04 -20.13
CA GLY A 128 36.77 -8.12 -20.92
C GLY A 128 35.84 -9.30 -21.10
N LEU A 129 35.38 -9.54 -22.33
CA LEU A 129 34.76 -10.81 -22.73
C LEU A 129 35.62 -11.97 -22.20
N ARG A 130 35.08 -12.76 -21.26
CA ARG A 130 35.56 -14.12 -21.04
C ARG A 130 34.48 -15.10 -21.47
N ARG A 131 34.79 -15.73 -22.62
CA ARG A 131 34.09 -16.91 -23.16
C ARG A 131 33.87 -17.93 -22.04
N GLY A 132 32.69 -18.54 -22.11
CA GLY A 132 32.11 -19.38 -21.07
C GLY A 132 33.03 -20.45 -20.49
N VAL A 133 32.83 -20.70 -19.20
CA VAL A 133 33.27 -21.91 -18.53
C VAL A 133 32.43 -23.08 -19.07
N PRO A 134 33.03 -24.17 -19.57
CA PRO A 134 32.27 -25.33 -20.00
C PRO A 134 31.72 -26.07 -18.77
N GLN A 135 30.40 -26.07 -18.61
CA GLN A 135 29.68 -26.99 -17.75
C GLN A 135 29.87 -28.42 -18.28
N ARG A 136 30.77 -29.17 -17.66
CA ARG A 136 31.11 -30.54 -18.05
C ARG A 136 30.08 -31.53 -17.46
N GLY A 137 29.09 -31.86 -18.28
CA GLY A 137 28.44 -33.17 -18.44
C GLY A 137 28.04 -33.99 -17.21
N GLY A 138 26.76 -33.92 -16.84
CA GLY A 138 26.04 -34.95 -16.07
C GLY A 138 25.10 -35.75 -16.99
N ARG A 139 25.14 -37.07 -16.87
CA ARG A 139 24.58 -38.13 -17.74
C ARG A 139 23.07 -38.07 -18.00
N ALA A 140 22.74 -38.62 -19.17
CA ALA A 140 21.41 -38.98 -19.68
C ALA A 140 20.62 -39.94 -18.78
N GLY A 141 19.32 -39.67 -18.68
CA GLY A 141 18.24 -40.59 -18.33
C GLY A 141 17.02 -40.27 -19.22
N GLN A 142 16.45 -41.31 -19.83
CA GLN A 142 15.52 -41.30 -20.96
C GLN A 142 14.10 -40.75 -20.68
N PRO A 143 13.26 -40.52 -21.73
CA PRO A 143 11.95 -39.88 -21.60
C PRO A 143 10.83 -40.91 -21.44
N GLU A 144 10.03 -40.80 -20.38
CA GLU A 144 8.71 -41.44 -20.32
C GLU A 144 7.58 -40.40 -20.41
N ARG A 145 6.87 -40.47 -21.54
CA ARG A 145 5.51 -39.98 -21.70
C ARG A 145 4.61 -40.86 -20.86
N HIS A 146 3.75 -40.30 -20.01
CA HIS A 146 2.46 -40.91 -19.66
C HIS A 146 1.48 -39.82 -19.20
N ALA A 147 0.44 -39.62 -19.99
CA ALA A 147 -0.77 -38.90 -19.60
C ALA A 147 -1.79 -39.91 -19.09
N PRO A 148 -2.53 -39.62 -18.00
CA PRO A 148 -3.81 -40.26 -17.77
C PRO A 148 -4.96 -39.38 -18.25
N ALA A 149 -5.77 -40.01 -19.10
CA ALA A 149 -7.06 -39.53 -19.56
C ALA A 149 -8.11 -39.58 -18.45
N GLY A 150 -9.07 -38.65 -18.52
CA GLY A 150 -10.42 -38.89 -18.01
C GLY A 150 -10.88 -38.03 -16.84
N VAL A 151 -11.32 -36.79 -17.11
CA VAL A 151 -12.47 -36.22 -16.38
C VAL A 151 -13.37 -35.49 -17.38
N ARG A 152 -14.64 -35.88 -17.35
CA ARG A 152 -15.74 -35.42 -18.20
C ARG A 152 -16.23 -34.04 -17.75
N ARG A 153 -16.61 -33.20 -18.72
CA ARG A 153 -17.19 -31.85 -18.56
C ARG A 153 -18.46 -31.85 -17.70
N VAL A 154 -18.64 -30.82 -16.88
CA VAL A 154 -19.97 -30.23 -16.63
C VAL A 154 -19.83 -28.71 -16.75
N LEU A 155 -20.37 -28.16 -17.84
CA LEU A 155 -20.68 -26.74 -17.98
C LEU A 155 -22.01 -26.50 -17.26
N LEU A 156 -22.04 -25.58 -16.30
CA LEU A 156 -23.30 -24.95 -15.86
C LEU A 156 -23.35 -23.53 -16.43
N TYR A 157 -24.23 -23.30 -17.40
CA TYR A 157 -24.65 -21.96 -17.82
C TYR A 157 -25.82 -21.50 -16.96
N ARG A 158 -25.81 -20.23 -16.55
CA ARG A 158 -27.04 -19.47 -16.25
C ARG A 158 -27.06 -18.26 -17.17
N LEU A 159 -28.04 -18.21 -18.08
CA LEU A 159 -28.26 -17.11 -19.03
C LEU A 159 -29.61 -16.42 -18.77
N ARG A 160 -29.59 -15.10 -18.96
CA ARG A 160 -30.68 -14.13 -19.26
C ARG A 160 -31.66 -13.75 -18.13
N GLN A 161 -32.11 -12.49 -18.05
CA GLN A 161 -32.56 -11.56 -19.12
C GLN A 161 -31.83 -10.19 -19.07
N GLY A 162 -31.37 -9.57 -20.18
CA GLY A 162 -32.12 -8.84 -21.25
C GLY A 162 -32.24 -7.34 -20.87
N ARG A 163 -31.91 -6.29 -21.66
CA ARG A 163 -31.83 -6.08 -23.12
C ARG A 163 -30.89 -4.90 -23.50
N PHE A 164 -30.24 -5.07 -24.65
CA PHE A 164 -30.07 -4.16 -25.81
C PHE A 164 -29.49 -2.72 -25.65
N ARG A 165 -28.33 -2.49 -26.29
CA ARG A 165 -27.75 -1.18 -26.68
C ARG A 165 -28.16 -0.81 -28.11
N PRO A 166 -28.03 0.47 -28.52
CA PRO A 166 -26.97 0.74 -29.51
C PRO A 166 -26.15 2.03 -29.22
N PRO A 167 -24.87 2.11 -29.67
CA PRO A 167 -24.08 3.35 -29.61
C PRO A 167 -24.07 4.17 -30.93
N ARG A 168 -24.21 5.50 -30.75
CA ARG A 168 -23.71 6.67 -31.53
C ARG A 168 -24.26 6.98 -32.94
N PRO A 169 -24.41 8.29 -33.22
CA PRO A 169 -23.89 8.90 -34.44
C PRO A 169 -22.65 9.76 -34.17
N ARG A 170 -21.75 9.73 -35.14
CA ARG A 170 -20.66 10.70 -35.35
C ARG A 170 -21.25 11.98 -35.93
N TRP A 171 -20.81 13.13 -35.42
CA TRP A 171 -20.46 14.31 -36.21
C TRP A 171 -19.20 14.89 -35.57
#